data_AF-A0AA51MND0-F1
#
_entry.id   AF-A0AA51MND0-F1
#
_cell.length_a   1.000
_cell.length_b   1.000
_cell.length_c   1.000
_cell.angle_alpha   90.00
_cell.angle_beta   90.00
_cell.angle_gamma   90.00
#
_symmetry.space_group_name_H-M   'P 1'
#
loop_
_entity.id
_entity.type
_entity.pdbx_description
1 polymer ?
#
loop_
_entity_poly.entity_id
_entity_poly.type
_entity_poly.pdbx_seq_one_letter_code
_entity_poly.pdbx_strand_id
1 'polypeptide(L)'
;MKATLCALLCASSLSACQAPATPDPPEKKGIHIPSAAEISGTKEHYYAAQLPLLQARNASVDATASIQQGKRYFLCNAGRSSTVPGIAADVFAQVRDKCPTECLDGVTDALYGENHRRYLAVALDYSVQWNKVMLTACR
;
A
#
# COMPACT_ATOMS: atom_id res chain seq x y z
N MET A 1 -36.40 4.71 -62.41
CA MET A 1 -35.59 3.48 -62.27
C MET A 1 -34.17 3.87 -61.88
N LYS A 2 -33.63 3.26 -60.80
CA LYS A 2 -32.23 3.27 -60.32
C LYS A 2 -31.69 4.66 -59.92
N ALA A 3 -31.31 4.89 -58.68
CA ALA A 3 -29.97 4.64 -58.10
C ALA A 3 -29.89 5.57 -56.86
N THR A 4 -29.17 5.40 -55.74
CA THR A 4 -28.26 4.38 -55.19
C THR A 4 -28.01 4.84 -53.74
N LEU A 5 -28.01 3.90 -52.78
CA LEU A 5 -27.50 4.09 -51.42
C LEU A 5 -26.03 4.51 -51.46
N CYS A 6 -25.59 5.44 -50.61
CA CYS A 6 -24.20 5.47 -50.18
C CYS A 6 -24.07 5.97 -48.74
N ALA A 7 -23.93 5.02 -47.82
CA ALA A 7 -23.54 5.23 -46.44
C ALA A 7 -22.03 5.52 -46.40
N LEU A 8 -21.63 6.65 -45.80
CA LEU A 8 -20.24 6.92 -45.45
C LEU A 8 -20.04 6.63 -43.95
N LEU A 9 -19.55 5.43 -43.67
CA LEU A 9 -18.92 5.06 -42.41
C LEU A 9 -17.46 5.57 -42.44
N CYS A 10 -17.19 6.66 -41.73
CA CYS A 10 -15.81 7.06 -41.44
C CYS A 10 -15.25 6.14 -40.34
N ALA A 11 -14.59 5.06 -40.74
CA ALA A 11 -13.80 4.24 -39.85
C ALA A 11 -12.46 4.94 -39.58
N SER A 12 -12.33 5.51 -38.38
CA SER A 12 -11.08 6.08 -37.88
C SER A 12 -10.11 4.95 -37.51
N SER A 13 -9.24 4.54 -38.43
CA SER A 13 -8.13 3.64 -38.11
C SER A 13 -7.06 4.41 -37.33
N LEU A 14 -7.07 4.28 -36.01
CA LEU A 14 -5.93 4.61 -35.15
C LEU A 14 -4.85 3.55 -35.37
N SER A 15 -3.95 3.78 -36.33
CA SER A 15 -2.67 3.06 -36.39
C SER A 15 -1.83 3.49 -35.19
N ALA A 16 -1.72 2.62 -34.20
CA ALA A 16 -0.71 2.73 -33.16
C ALA A 16 0.69 2.58 -33.81
N CYS A 17 1.55 3.58 -33.62
CA CYS A 17 2.96 3.50 -34.00
C CYS A 17 3.64 2.38 -33.20
N GLN A 18 3.97 1.26 -33.85
CA GLN A 18 4.94 0.32 -33.31
C GLN A 18 6.34 0.92 -33.48
N ALA A 19 6.99 1.24 -32.36
CA ALA A 19 8.41 1.58 -32.36
C ALA A 19 9.23 0.36 -32.83
N PRO A 20 10.26 0.55 -33.66
CA PRO A 20 11.11 -0.56 -34.12
C PRO A 20 11.87 -1.16 -32.94
N ALA A 21 11.90 -2.49 -32.86
CA ALA A 21 12.69 -3.22 -31.88
C ALA A 21 14.18 -3.03 -32.19
N THR A 22 14.87 -2.25 -31.35
CA THR A 22 16.33 -2.19 -31.34
C THR A 22 16.88 -3.47 -30.70
N PRO A 23 17.87 -4.14 -31.31
CA PRO A 23 18.52 -5.29 -30.70
C PRO A 23 19.31 -4.86 -29.46
N ASP A 24 19.23 -5.67 -28.41
CA ASP A 24 19.90 -5.40 -27.13
C ASP A 24 21.43 -5.39 -27.28
N PRO A 25 22.13 -4.39 -26.71
CA PRO A 25 23.59 -4.38 -26.68
C PRO A 25 24.13 -5.51 -25.78
N PRO A 26 25.34 -6.03 -26.09
CA PRO A 26 25.90 -7.20 -25.41
C PRO A 26 26.16 -6.96 -23.92
N GLU A 27 25.81 -7.97 -23.13
CA GLU A 27 25.80 -7.99 -21.66
C GLU A 27 27.21 -7.75 -21.08
N LYS A 28 27.47 -6.51 -20.65
CA LYS A 28 28.47 -6.26 -19.61
C LYS A 28 27.84 -6.73 -18.30
N LYS A 29 28.55 -7.50 -17.46
CA LYS A 29 28.17 -7.71 -16.05
C LYS A 29 28.21 -6.36 -15.31
N GLY A 30 27.20 -5.55 -15.55
CA GLY A 30 26.93 -4.28 -14.91
C GLY A 30 26.07 -4.50 -13.68
N ILE A 31 26.01 -3.49 -12.82
CA ILE A 31 25.11 -3.45 -11.69
C ILE A 31 23.67 -3.55 -12.23
N HIS A 32 22.94 -4.61 -11.85
CA HIS A 32 21.52 -4.74 -12.19
C HIS A 32 20.72 -3.78 -11.31
N ILE A 33 20.05 -2.82 -11.95
CA ILE A 33 19.10 -1.92 -11.31
C ILE A 33 17.71 -2.46 -11.65
N PRO A 34 16.92 -2.93 -10.66
CA PRO A 34 15.61 -3.50 -10.95
C PRO A 34 14.64 -2.41 -11.43
N SER A 35 13.83 -2.76 -12.41
CA SER A 35 12.72 -1.94 -12.89
C SER A 35 11.61 -1.83 -11.85
N ALA A 36 10.73 -0.83 -12.02
CA ALA A 36 9.53 -0.70 -11.19
C ALA A 36 8.63 -1.94 -11.25
N ALA A 37 8.55 -2.61 -12.40
CA ALA A 37 7.76 -3.84 -12.56
C ALA A 37 8.35 -5.00 -11.74
N GLU A 38 9.68 -5.16 -11.75
CA GLU A 38 10.38 -6.18 -10.95
C GLU A 38 10.23 -5.93 -9.45
N ILE A 39 10.34 -4.67 -9.02
CA ILE A 39 10.13 -4.28 -7.62
C ILE A 39 8.69 -4.57 -7.20
N SER A 40 7.70 -4.11 -7.98
CA SER A 40 6.28 -4.32 -7.67
C SER A 40 5.92 -5.81 -7.65
N GLY A 41 6.40 -6.61 -8.61
CA GLY A 41 6.18 -8.05 -8.62
C GLY A 41 6.78 -8.73 -7.39
N THR A 42 8.00 -8.37 -7.01
CA THR A 42 8.66 -8.91 -5.80
C THR A 42 7.90 -8.54 -4.54
N LYS A 43 7.47 -7.29 -4.40
CA LYS A 43 6.70 -6.81 -3.25
C LYS A 43 5.31 -7.47 -3.19
N GLU A 44 4.68 -7.66 -4.33
CA GLU A 44 3.39 -8.31 -4.42
C GLU A 44 3.44 -9.77 -3.90
N HIS A 45 4.46 -10.53 -4.30
CA HIS A 45 4.70 -11.88 -3.75
C HIS A 45 4.99 -11.85 -2.24
N TYR A 46 5.76 -10.87 -1.78
CA TYR A 46 6.03 -10.69 -0.36
C TYR A 46 4.74 -10.46 0.44
N TYR A 47 3.85 -9.57 -0.01
CA TYR A 47 2.60 -9.28 0.69
C TYR A 47 1.59 -10.42 0.62
N ALA A 48 1.62 -11.25 -0.43
CA ALA A 48 0.86 -12.50 -0.46
C ALA A 48 1.24 -13.45 0.69
N ALA A 49 2.54 -13.51 1.04
CA ALA A 49 3.03 -14.31 2.16
C ALA A 49 2.75 -13.68 3.53
N GLN A 50 2.83 -12.34 3.63
CA GLN A 50 2.60 -11.63 4.91
C GLN A 50 1.12 -11.53 5.31
N LEU A 51 0.21 -11.47 4.33
CA LEU A 51 -1.23 -11.32 4.58
C LEU A 51 -1.80 -12.34 5.57
N PRO A 52 -1.64 -13.66 5.39
CA PRO A 52 -2.18 -14.64 6.33
C PRO A 52 -1.56 -14.53 7.72
N LEU A 53 -0.28 -14.13 7.83
CA LEU A 53 0.40 -13.93 9.10
C LEU A 53 -0.21 -12.77 9.87
N LEU A 54 -0.44 -11.63 9.20
CA LEU A 54 -1.08 -10.47 9.84
C LEU A 54 -2.54 -10.77 10.22
N GLN A 55 -3.27 -11.47 9.36
CA GLN A 55 -4.66 -11.86 9.63
C GLN A 55 -4.82 -12.77 10.86
N ALA A 56 -3.80 -13.57 11.17
CA ALA A 56 -3.81 -14.45 12.35
C ALA A 56 -3.51 -13.70 13.66
N ARG A 57 -3.05 -12.44 13.62
CA ARG A 57 -2.70 -11.66 14.81
C ARG A 57 -3.92 -10.99 15.42
N ASN A 58 -3.80 -10.65 16.71
CA ASN A 58 -4.80 -9.87 17.43
C ASN A 58 -4.19 -8.56 17.95
N ALA A 59 -4.58 -7.44 17.34
CA ALA A 59 -4.04 -6.13 17.65
C ALA A 59 -4.19 -5.71 19.11
N SER A 60 -5.34 -6.02 19.74
CA SER A 60 -5.60 -5.64 21.12
C SER A 60 -4.74 -6.42 22.10
N VAL A 61 -4.56 -7.72 21.85
CA VAL A 61 -3.67 -8.58 22.65
C VAL A 61 -2.22 -8.15 22.50
N ASP A 62 -1.78 -7.93 21.26
CA ASP A 62 -0.41 -7.50 20.97
C ASP A 62 -0.11 -6.11 21.57
N ALA A 63 -1.05 -5.16 21.49
CA ALA A 63 -0.92 -3.84 22.10
C ALA A 63 -0.82 -3.93 23.63
N THR A 64 -1.65 -4.76 24.25
CA THR A 64 -1.60 -5.00 25.71
C THR A 64 -0.26 -5.58 26.12
N ALA A 65 0.24 -6.58 25.39
CA ALA A 65 1.56 -7.16 25.64
C ALA A 65 2.69 -6.14 25.45
N SER A 66 2.59 -5.26 24.44
CA SER A 66 3.55 -4.17 24.21
C SER A 66 3.59 -3.18 25.39
N ILE A 67 2.42 -2.78 25.90
CA ILE A 67 2.29 -1.91 27.08
C ILE A 67 2.93 -2.56 28.31
N GLN A 68 2.71 -3.86 28.52
CA GLN A 68 3.31 -4.62 29.63
C GLN A 68 4.85 -4.67 29.53
N GLN A 69 5.40 -4.63 28.31
CA GLN A 69 6.84 -4.52 28.05
C GLN A 69 7.36 -3.07 28.17
N GLY A 70 6.51 -2.11 28.54
CA GLY A 70 6.86 -0.69 28.63
C GLY A 70 6.91 0.04 27.28
N LYS A 71 6.57 -0.62 26.17
CA LYS A 71 6.57 -0.04 24.83
C LYS A 71 5.23 0.64 24.56
N ARG A 72 5.28 1.90 24.12
CA ARG A 72 4.09 2.71 23.84
C ARG A 72 4.30 3.49 22.56
N TYR A 73 3.47 3.23 21.56
CA TYR A 73 3.50 3.91 20.28
C TYR A 73 2.18 3.73 19.54
N PHE A 74 1.79 4.73 18.76
CA PHE A 74 0.66 4.61 17.84
C PHE A 74 1.12 4.01 16.51
N LEU A 75 0.26 3.21 15.90
CA LEU A 75 0.43 2.77 14.53
C LEU A 75 -0.10 3.82 13.55
N CYS A 76 0.71 4.14 12.55
CA CYS A 76 0.45 5.21 11.59
C CYS A 76 -0.69 4.87 10.62
N ASN A 77 -1.19 5.89 9.92
CA ASN A 77 -2.07 5.71 8.77
C ASN A 77 -1.24 5.61 7.49
N ALA A 78 -1.83 5.18 6.38
CA ALA A 78 -1.16 5.15 5.09
C ALA A 78 -0.72 6.55 4.63
N GLY A 79 0.48 6.63 4.07
CA GLY A 79 1.04 7.85 3.50
C GLY A 79 1.40 8.93 4.54
N ARG A 80 1.31 10.20 4.14
CA ARG A 80 1.69 11.37 4.96
C ARG A 80 0.50 11.92 5.76
N SER A 81 -0.21 11.05 6.45
CA SER A 81 -1.35 11.45 7.29
C SER A 81 -0.88 12.13 8.58
N SER A 82 -1.57 13.20 8.99
CA SER A 82 -1.38 13.84 10.30
C SER A 82 -2.20 13.18 11.42
N THR A 83 -2.99 12.17 11.08
CA THR A 83 -3.83 11.40 12.00
C THR A 83 -3.44 9.93 12.01
N VAL A 84 -3.79 9.24 13.09
CA VAL A 84 -3.63 7.79 13.23
C VAL A 84 -5.00 7.09 13.18
N PRO A 85 -5.09 5.87 12.63
CA PRO A 85 -6.37 5.17 12.50
C PRO A 85 -6.98 4.89 13.88
N GLY A 86 -8.31 5.01 13.99
CA GLY A 86 -9.04 4.64 15.20
C GLY A 86 -9.06 5.67 16.33
N ILE A 87 -8.37 6.80 16.17
CA ILE A 87 -8.39 7.92 17.13
C ILE A 87 -8.88 9.17 16.40
N ALA A 88 -9.81 9.91 17.00
CA ALA A 88 -10.26 11.19 16.46
C ALA A 88 -9.10 12.20 16.39
N ALA A 89 -9.07 13.03 15.35
CA ALA A 89 -7.92 13.89 15.06
C ALA A 89 -7.62 14.91 16.17
N ASP A 90 -8.66 15.46 16.79
CA ASP A 90 -8.58 16.37 17.94
C ASP A 90 -8.01 15.68 19.18
N VAL A 91 -8.43 14.43 19.45
CA VAL A 91 -7.89 13.62 20.54
C VAL A 91 -6.43 13.28 20.27
N PHE A 92 -6.08 12.87 19.04
CA PHE A 92 -4.70 12.55 18.69
C PHE A 92 -3.78 13.78 18.81
N ALA A 93 -4.24 14.96 18.39
CA ALA A 93 -3.47 16.20 18.52
C ALA A 93 -3.07 16.51 19.97
N GLN A 94 -3.86 16.07 20.96
CA GLN A 94 -3.55 16.26 22.38
C GLN A 94 -2.53 15.25 22.93
N VAL A 95 -2.42 14.06 22.31
CA VAL A 95 -1.58 12.95 22.82
C VAL A 95 -0.39 12.60 21.93
N ARG A 96 -0.27 13.19 20.72
CA ARG A 96 0.79 12.83 19.76
C ARG A 96 2.21 13.02 20.28
N ASP A 97 2.40 13.95 21.22
CA ASP A 97 3.72 14.23 21.81
C ASP A 97 4.03 13.30 23.01
N LYS A 98 3.08 12.46 23.42
CA LYS A 98 3.23 11.50 24.53
C LYS A 98 3.73 10.13 24.08
N CYS A 99 3.41 9.75 22.85
CA CYS A 99 3.81 8.48 22.27
C CYS A 99 4.25 8.67 20.82
N PRO A 100 5.40 8.08 20.42
CA PRO A 100 5.83 8.09 19.04
C PRO A 100 4.82 7.37 18.14
N THR A 101 4.92 7.62 16.84
CA THR A 101 4.15 6.91 15.81
C THR A 101 5.10 6.02 15.00
N GLU A 102 4.70 4.77 14.79
CA GLU A 102 5.41 3.78 13.99
C GLU A 102 4.49 3.25 12.88
N CYS A 103 5.05 2.83 11.75
CA CYS A 103 4.27 2.25 10.66
C CYS A 103 4.49 0.74 10.61
N LEU A 104 3.40 -0.02 10.41
CA LEU A 104 3.53 -1.39 9.94
C LEU A 104 4.15 -1.39 8.54
N ASP A 105 4.87 -2.46 8.20
CA ASP A 105 5.35 -2.64 6.84
C ASP A 105 4.19 -2.57 5.84
N GLY A 106 4.43 -2.05 4.63
CA GLY A 106 3.40 -1.90 3.60
C GLY A 106 2.38 -0.78 3.84
N VAL A 107 2.36 -0.14 5.02
CA VAL A 107 1.53 1.06 5.24
C VAL A 107 2.17 2.27 4.57
N THR A 108 1.86 2.47 3.29
CA THR A 108 2.47 3.49 2.42
C THR A 108 1.42 4.17 1.51
N ASP A 109 1.81 5.23 0.79
CA ASP A 109 0.97 5.92 -0.20
C ASP A 109 0.97 5.26 -1.60
N ALA A 110 1.74 4.18 -1.80
CA ALA A 110 1.86 3.48 -3.07
C ALA A 110 1.40 2.02 -2.98
N LEU A 111 0.72 1.53 -4.03
CA LEU A 111 0.30 0.14 -4.12
C LEU A 111 1.19 -0.63 -5.11
N TYR A 112 1.72 -1.78 -4.68
CA TYR A 112 2.51 -2.68 -5.52
C TYR A 112 1.64 -3.68 -6.30
N GLY A 113 0.41 -3.92 -5.86
CA GLY A 113 -0.51 -4.88 -6.46
C GLY A 113 -1.69 -5.22 -5.54
N GLU A 114 -2.41 -6.29 -5.88
CA GLU A 114 -3.67 -6.67 -5.23
C GLU A 114 -3.47 -7.27 -3.84
N ASN A 115 -2.47 -8.13 -3.66
CA ASN A 115 -2.08 -8.68 -2.36
C ASN A 115 -1.58 -7.58 -1.44
N HIS A 116 -0.79 -6.63 -1.94
CA HIS A 116 -0.43 -5.46 -1.14
C HIS A 116 -1.65 -4.65 -0.72
N ARG A 117 -2.60 -4.40 -1.63
CA ARG A 117 -3.85 -3.69 -1.32
C ARG A 117 -4.65 -4.41 -0.24
N ARG A 118 -4.78 -5.73 -0.32
CA ARG A 118 -5.48 -6.56 0.69
C ARG A 118 -4.73 -6.54 2.03
N TYR A 119 -3.40 -6.63 2.00
CA TYR A 119 -2.56 -6.51 3.18
C TYR A 119 -2.75 -5.14 3.86
N LEU A 120 -2.68 -4.04 3.09
CA LEU A 120 -2.83 -2.69 3.59
C LEU A 120 -4.17 -2.49 4.30
N ALA A 121 -5.27 -3.00 3.74
CA ALA A 121 -6.58 -2.94 4.39
C ALA A 121 -6.56 -3.61 5.78
N VAL A 122 -6.02 -4.83 5.87
CA VAL A 122 -5.89 -5.55 7.16
C VAL A 122 -4.94 -4.82 8.11
N ALA A 123 -3.85 -4.24 7.62
CA ALA A 123 -2.90 -3.48 8.43
C ALA A 123 -3.52 -2.21 9.02
N LEU A 124 -4.36 -1.51 8.26
CA LEU A 124 -5.08 -0.34 8.76
C LEU A 124 -6.13 -0.73 9.81
N ASP A 125 -6.89 -1.81 9.59
CA ASP A 125 -7.83 -2.33 10.58
C ASP A 125 -7.13 -2.79 11.87
N TYR A 126 -5.99 -3.47 11.74
CA TYR A 126 -5.13 -3.83 12.85
C TYR A 126 -4.68 -2.57 13.62
N SER A 127 -4.23 -1.54 12.90
CA SER A 127 -3.80 -0.27 13.48
C SER A 127 -4.91 0.45 14.24
N VAL A 128 -6.15 0.43 13.73
CA VAL A 128 -7.33 0.99 14.43
C VAL A 128 -7.49 0.36 15.81
N GLN A 129 -7.42 -0.97 15.90
CA GLN A 129 -7.64 -1.68 17.16
C GLN A 129 -6.46 -1.51 18.12
N TRP A 130 -5.23 -1.57 17.60
CA TRP A 130 -4.01 -1.29 18.36
C TRP A 130 -4.07 0.11 19.01
N ASN A 131 -4.38 1.13 18.21
CA ASN A 131 -4.39 2.52 18.64
C ASN A 131 -5.45 2.80 19.70
N LYS A 132 -6.62 2.16 19.62
CA LYS A 132 -7.65 2.26 20.66
C LYS A 132 -7.15 1.77 22.01
N VAL A 133 -6.43 0.65 22.05
CA VAL A 133 -5.83 0.13 23.29
C VAL A 133 -4.71 1.07 23.75
N MET A 134 -3.81 1.45 22.83
CA MET A 134 -2.64 2.26 23.16
C MET A 134 -3.00 3.67 23.65
N LEU A 135 -4.11 4.24 23.19
CA LEU A 135 -4.62 5.53 23.67
C LEU A 135 -4.79 5.57 25.19
N THR A 136 -5.12 4.45 25.83
CA THR A 136 -5.25 4.39 27.30
C THR A 136 -3.89 4.50 28.01
N ALA A 137 -2.81 4.05 27.38
CA ALA A 137 -1.46 4.05 27.92
C ALA A 137 -0.65 5.30 27.53
N CYS A 138 -1.10 6.07 26.54
CA CYS A 138 -0.44 7.24 25.97
C CYS A 138 -1.05 8.59 26.39
N ARG A 139 -2.06 8.57 27.26
CA ARG A 139 -2.65 9.77 27.87
C ARG A 139 -1.81 10.27 29.04
#